data_AF-A0A9X1UHV5-F1
#
_entry.id   AF-A0A9X1UHV5-F1
#
_cell.length_a   1.000
_cell.length_b   1.000
_cell.length_c   1.000
_cell.angle_alpha   90.00
_cell.angle_beta   90.00
_cell.angle_gamma   90.00
#
_symmetry.space_group_name_H-M   'P 1'
#
loop_
_entity.id
_entity.type
_entity.pdbx_description
1 polymer ?
#
loop_
_entity_poly.entity_id
_entity_poly.type
_entity_poly.pdbx_seq_one_letter_code
_entity_poly.pdbx_strand_id
1 'polypeptide(L)' 'MGKGATVEMWLPLVEKETQEIVAGSNLDNRAVEGRHILVIEDDEEVRSMLVECLQAFGYTVSEAR' A
#
# COMPACT_ATOMS: atom_id res chain seq x y z
N MET A 1 -0.08 2.43 28.22
CA MET A 1 -0.91 1.25 27.87
C MET A 1 -1.09 1.26 26.37
N GLY A 2 -0.57 0.27 25.66
CA GLY A 2 -0.72 0.19 24.21
C GLY A 2 -2.10 -0.37 23.85
N LYS A 3 -2.87 0.33 23.02
CA LYS A 3 -4.06 -0.22 22.37
C LYS A 3 -3.62 -0.71 20.99
N GLY A 4 -3.91 -1.96 20.66
CA GLY A 4 -3.56 -2.52 19.34
C GLY A 4 -4.29 -1.79 18.21
N ALA A 5 -3.70 -1.79 17.01
CA ALA A 5 -4.30 -1.24 15.80
C ALA A 5 -4.87 -2.38 14.92
N THR A 6 -5.98 -2.12 14.24
CA THR A 6 -6.58 -3.03 13.25
C THR A 6 -6.47 -2.39 11.88
N VAL A 7 -5.93 -3.12 10.90
CA VAL A 7 -5.80 -2.64 9.51
C VAL A 7 -6.63 -3.53 8.61
N GLU A 8 -7.50 -2.92 7.81
CA GLU A 8 -8.28 -3.60 6.77
C GLU A 8 -7.77 -3.14 5.39
N MET A 9 -7.43 -4.09 4.52
CA MET A 9 -7.01 -3.82 3.15
C MET A 9 -8.03 -4.38 2.16
N TRP A 10 -8.70 -3.48 1.46
CA TRP A 10 -9.67 -3.82 0.42
C TRP A 10 -8.98 -3.76 -0.95
N LEU A 11 -8.73 -4.93 -1.53
CA LEU A 11 -8.13 -5.02 -2.87
C LEU A 11 -9.22 -5.13 -3.93
N PRO A 12 -9.08 -4.42 -5.07
CA PRO A 12 -10.00 -4.56 -6.18
C PRO A 12 -9.99 -6.01 -6.68
N LEU A 13 -11.18 -6.61 -6.78
CA LEU A 13 -11.34 -7.95 -7.32
C LEU A 13 -11.17 -7.87 -8.84
N VAL A 14 -9.94 -8.07 -9.31
CA VAL A 14 -9.65 -8.28 -10.74
C VAL A 14 -9.72 -9.78 -11.00
N GLU A 15 -10.49 -10.19 -12.02
CA GLU A 15 -10.47 -11.59 -12.47
C GLU A 15 -9.04 -12.01 -12.78
N LYS A 16 -8.60 -13.08 -12.13
CA LYS A 16 -7.22 -13.55 -12.20
C LYS A 16 -7.02 -14.25 -13.55
N GLU A 17 -6.60 -13.52 -14.58
CA GLU A 17 -5.97 -14.15 -15.73
C GLU A 17 -4.69 -14.84 -15.25
N THR A 18 -4.68 -16.17 -15.32
CA THR A 18 -3.49 -16.99 -15.06
C THR A 18 -2.43 -16.65 -16.10
N GLN A 19 -1.57 -15.69 -15.79
CA GLN A 19 -0.30 -15.55 -16.50
C GLN A 19 0.68 -16.54 -15.88
N GLU A 20 1.13 -17.50 -16.68
CA GLU A 20 2.22 -18.41 -16.31
C GLU A 20 3.43 -17.59 -15.84
N ILE A 21 3.86 -17.86 -14.60
CA ILE A 21 5.04 -17.23 -14.02
C ILE A 21 6.27 -17.84 -14.72
N VAL A 22 6.79 -17.16 -15.73
CA VAL A 22 8.17 -17.41 -16.17
C VAL A 22 9.09 -16.83 -15.09
N ALA A 23 9.74 -17.72 -14.35
CA ALA A 23 10.71 -17.37 -13.32
C ALA A 23 11.88 -16.58 -13.94
N GLY A 24 11.83 -15.25 -13.83
CA GLY A 24 12.81 -14.34 -14.38
C GLY A 24 12.82 -13.01 -13.65
N SER A 25 13.62 -12.95 -12.58
CA SER A 25 14.26 -11.78 -11.96
C SER A 25 13.81 -10.37 -12.43
N ASN A 26 12.74 -9.82 -11.84
CA ASN A 26 12.55 -8.38 -11.59
C ASN A 26 11.30 -8.09 -10.72
N LEU A 27 11.11 -8.84 -9.63
CA LEU A 27 9.86 -8.80 -8.85
C LEU A 27 9.68 -7.52 -8.01
N ASP A 28 10.73 -6.72 -7.81
CA ASP A 28 10.67 -5.64 -6.81
C ASP A 28 10.17 -4.30 -7.37
N ASN A 29 10.31 -4.03 -8.67
CA ASN A 29 9.99 -2.69 -9.21
C ASN A 29 8.67 -2.65 -10.00
N ARG A 30 8.28 -3.75 -10.66
CA ARG A 30 7.04 -3.80 -11.45
C ARG A 30 5.77 -3.93 -10.59
N ALA A 31 5.91 -4.40 -9.34
CA ALA A 31 4.77 -4.60 -8.45
C ALA A 31 4.20 -3.29 -7.89
N VAL A 32 4.98 -2.21 -7.84
CA VAL A 32 4.59 -0.91 -7.28
C VAL A 32 3.96 0.01 -8.34
N GLU A 33 4.26 -0.20 -9.62
CA GLU A 33 3.65 0.54 -10.73
C GLU A 33 2.12 0.38 -10.71
N GLY A 34 1.42 1.46 -10.36
CA GLY A 34 -0.04 1.55 -10.36
C GLY A 34 -0.74 1.21 -9.05
N ARG A 35 -0.04 0.99 -7.94
CA ARG A 35 -0.69 0.80 -6.61
C ARG A 35 -0.84 2.12 -5.88
N HIS A 36 -2.09 2.50 -5.62
CA HIS A 36 -2.45 3.71 -4.88
C HIS A 36 -3.02 3.35 -3.51
N ILE A 37 -2.56 4.04 -2.46
CA ILE A 37 -2.97 3.81 -1.06
C ILE A 37 -3.65 5.08 -0.53
N LEU A 38 -4.80 4.93 0.12
CA LEU A 38 -5.47 5.99 0.87
C LEU A 38 -5.21 5.77 2.37
N VAL A 39 -4.60 6.75 3.02
CA VAL A 39 -4.38 6.75 4.47
C VAL A 39 -5.50 7.55 5.12
N ILE A 40 -6.26 6.91 6.02
CA ILE A 40 -7.29 7.53 6.85
C ILE A 40 -6.87 7.35 8.30
N GLU A 41 -6.41 8.42 8.92
CA GLU A 41 -5.88 8.45 10.28
C GLU A 41 -6.30 9.77 10.94
N ASP A 42 -6.76 9.72 12.19
CA ASP A 42 -7.31 10.86 12.91
C ASP A 42 -6.23 11.77 13.49
N ASP A 43 -5.11 11.18 13.90
CA ASP A 43 -3.92 11.87 14.38
C ASP A 43 -3.02 12.31 13.20
N GLU A 44 -2.67 13.60 13.18
CA GLU A 44 -1.87 14.21 12.10
C GLU A 44 -0.41 13.77 12.11
N GLU A 45 0.20 13.58 13.28
CA GLU A 45 1.60 13.15 13.40
C GLU A 45 1.75 11.71 12.90
N VAL A 46 0.81 10.84 13.28
CA VAL A 46 0.78 9.45 12.85
C VAL A 46 0.53 9.35 11.35
N ARG A 47 -0.42 10.13 10.81
CA ARG A 47 -0.73 10.16 9.37
C ARG A 47 0.49 10.57 8.54
N SER A 48 1.19 11.63 8.95
CA SER A 48 2.40 12.10 8.26
C SER A 48 3.48 11.01 8.23
N MET A 49 3.73 10.38 9.38
CA MET A 49 4.72 9.29 9.47
C MET A 49 4.37 8.13 8.51
N LEU A 50 3.10 7.73 8.44
CA LEU A 50 2.65 6.64 7.56
C LEU A 50 2.83 7.00 6.08
N VAL A 51 2.45 8.21 5.69
CA VAL A 51 2.55 8.70 4.32
C VAL A 51 4.02 8.75 3.87
N GLU A 52 4.89 9.31 4.70
CA GLU A 52 6.33 9.38 4.43
C GLU A 52 6.94 7.99 4.25
N CYS A 53 6.58 7.05 5.12
CA CYS A 53 7.03 5.66 5.03
C CYS A 53 6.55 5.00 3.73
N LEU A 54 5.27 5.12 3.40
CA LEU A 54 4.68 4.52 2.19
C LEU A 54 5.27 5.11 0.90
N GLN A 55 5.50 6.41 0.86
CA GLN A 55 6.17 7.08 -0.26
C GLN A 55 7.64 6.63 -0.38
N ALA A 56 8.35 6.44 0.73
CA ALA A 56 9.71 5.90 0.73
C ALA A 56 9.79 4.48 0.17
N PHE A 57 8.72 3.69 0.29
CA PHE A 57 8.58 2.38 -0.35
C PHE A 57 8.10 2.44 -1.81
N GLY A 58 7.92 3.65 -2.37
CA GLY A 58 7.58 3.87 -3.77
C GLY A 58 6.08 3.91 -4.08
N TYR A 59 5.21 3.85 -3.08
CA TYR A 59 3.77 3.90 -3.30
C TYR A 59 3.28 5.32 -3.62
N THR A 60 2.24 5.41 -4.45
CA THR A 60 1.46 6.64 -4.57
C THR A 60 0.45 6.67 -3.42
N VAL A 61 0.42 7.77 -2.66
CA VAL A 61 -0.38 7.88 -1.44
C VAL A 61 -1.30 9.09 -1.52
N SER A 62 -2.54 8.93 -1.05
CA SER A 62 -3.50 9.99 -0.78
C SER A 62 -3.91 9.95 0.70
N GLU A 63 -4.34 11.09 1.23
CA GLU A 63 -4.68 11.24 2.65
C GLU A 63 -6.12 11.72 2.82
N ALA A 64 -6.78 11.23 3.86
CA ALA A 64 -8.05 11.75 4.34
C ALA A 64 -8.06 11.78 5.88
N ARG A 65 -9.03 12.53 6.42
CA ARG A 65 -9.26 12.72 7.84
C ARG A 65 -10.48 11.95 8.31
#